data_AF-A0A1H5EIV5-F1
#
_entry.id   AF-A0A1H5EIV5-F1
#
_cell.length_a   1.000
_cell.length_b   1.000
_cell.length_c   1.000
_cell.angle_alpha   90.00
_cell.angle_beta   90.00
_cell.angle_gamma   90.00
#
_symmetry.space_group_name_H-M   'P 1'
#
loop_
_entity.id
_entity.type
_entity.pdbx_description
1 polymer ?
#
loop_
_entity_poly.entity_id
_entity_poly.type
_entity_poly.pdbx_seq_one_letter_code
_entity_poly.pdbx_strand_id
1 'polypeptide(L)'
;MTARRRLAPPVPDEPVCLVGDRRFLALRQVHFPQARVIFLGDMIDRGPDSATVLALVREEIARGALALAGNHEAMFIDFLNQAEPGRSWLKHSGFEMIASYGIDPTGGDPADLRDRLRAPMGTEAVVLQWGHRDFGRLLRPDGLWVAHGQNVVDKAFAQAGRIALDICAYATGRLCFALIDPAVPETEQMMIAVTP
;
A
#
# COMPACT_ATOMS: atom_id res chain seq x y z
N MET A 1 -13.94 28.03 -24.81
CA MET A 1 -14.34 27.29 -23.59
C MET A 1 -14.68 25.87 -23.97
N THR A 2 -13.70 24.96 -23.95
CA THR A 2 -13.95 23.53 -24.13
C THR A 2 -14.51 22.97 -22.82
N ALA A 3 -15.70 22.37 -22.89
CA ALA A 3 -16.30 21.68 -21.76
C ALA A 3 -15.30 20.65 -21.22
N ARG A 4 -14.88 20.81 -19.95
CA ARG A 4 -14.05 19.80 -19.28
C ARG A 4 -14.85 18.51 -19.26
N ARG A 5 -14.50 17.56 -20.13
CA ARG A 5 -15.06 16.21 -20.14
C ARG A 5 -14.89 15.67 -18.72
N ARG A 6 -15.99 15.40 -18.01
CA ARG A 6 -15.92 14.67 -16.74
C ARG A 6 -15.21 13.36 -17.06
N LEU A 7 -14.03 13.16 -16.50
CA LEU A 7 -13.36 11.86 -16.55
C LEU A 7 -14.18 10.95 -15.63
N ALA A 8 -14.86 9.97 -16.21
CA ALA A 8 -15.41 8.87 -15.44
C ALA A 8 -14.25 8.04 -14.86
N PRO A 9 -14.42 7.42 -13.68
CA PRO A 9 -13.42 6.49 -13.15
C PRO A 9 -13.09 5.38 -14.15
N PRO A 10 -11.86 4.83 -14.11
CA PRO A 10 -11.49 3.74 -14.99
C PRO A 10 -12.29 2.50 -14.59
N VAL A 11 -12.77 1.75 -15.58
CA VAL A 11 -13.49 0.50 -15.39
C VAL A 11 -12.59 -0.61 -15.95
N PRO A 12 -11.90 -1.38 -15.10
CA PRO A 12 -11.09 -2.52 -15.54
C PRO A 12 -11.96 -3.64 -16.12
N ASP A 13 -11.38 -4.50 -16.95
CA ASP A 13 -12.09 -5.63 -17.58
C ASP A 13 -12.50 -6.74 -16.58
N GLU A 14 -11.93 -6.71 -15.38
CA GLU A 14 -12.23 -7.61 -14.27
C GLU A 14 -12.37 -6.83 -12.96
N PRO A 15 -13.04 -7.37 -11.94
CA PRO A 15 -13.15 -6.68 -10.65
C PRO A 15 -11.78 -6.45 -10.02
N VAL A 16 -11.50 -5.21 -9.60
CA VAL A 16 -10.25 -4.83 -8.94
C VAL A 16 -10.55 -4.25 -7.56
N CYS A 17 -9.82 -4.73 -6.56
CA CYS A 17 -9.84 -4.16 -5.22
C CYS A 17 -8.50 -3.46 -4.92
N LEU A 18 -8.56 -2.15 -4.72
CA LEU A 18 -7.44 -1.32 -4.35
C LEU A 18 -7.35 -1.22 -2.82
N VAL A 19 -6.17 -1.51 -2.29
CA VAL A 19 -5.93 -1.65 -0.86
C VAL A 19 -4.83 -0.68 -0.43
N GLY A 20 -5.18 0.25 0.45
CA GLY A 20 -4.22 1.19 1.02
C GLY A 20 -3.62 0.78 2.36
N ASP A 21 -4.06 -0.33 2.96
CA ASP A 21 -3.60 -0.75 4.29
C ASP A 21 -3.78 -2.27 4.53
N ARG A 22 -2.91 -2.80 5.40
CA ARG A 22 -2.79 -4.20 5.81
C ARG A 22 -4.04 -4.85 6.40
N ARG A 23 -4.94 -4.10 7.03
CA ARG A 23 -6.15 -4.66 7.65
C ARG A 23 -7.14 -5.25 6.65
N PHE A 24 -6.98 -4.97 5.35
CA PHE A 24 -7.79 -5.56 4.29
C PHE A 24 -7.70 -7.08 4.22
N LEU A 25 -6.56 -7.65 4.58
CA LEU A 25 -6.29 -9.08 4.43
C LEU A 25 -7.27 -9.93 5.26
N ALA A 26 -7.74 -9.40 6.39
CA ALA A 26 -8.78 -10.04 7.21
C ALA A 26 -10.20 -9.96 6.60
N LEU A 27 -10.46 -9.00 5.70
CA LEU A 27 -11.77 -8.77 5.08
C LEU A 27 -11.90 -9.34 3.67
N ARG A 28 -10.77 -9.65 3.01
CA ARG A 28 -10.69 -10.18 1.64
C ARG A 28 -11.59 -11.39 1.41
N GLN A 29 -11.66 -12.31 2.37
CA GLN A 29 -12.45 -13.54 2.24
C GLN A 29 -13.96 -13.30 2.33
N VAL A 30 -14.38 -12.23 3.01
CA VAL A 30 -15.79 -12.00 3.33
C VAL A 30 -16.51 -11.21 2.23
N HIS A 31 -15.80 -10.29 1.57
CA HIS A 31 -16.49 -9.31 0.71
C HIS A 31 -16.20 -9.46 -0.79
N PHE A 32 -14.99 -9.82 -1.23
CA PHE A 32 -14.64 -9.74 -2.66
C PHE A 32 -13.76 -10.92 -3.13
N PRO A 33 -14.27 -12.18 -3.07
CA PRO A 33 -13.51 -13.39 -3.40
C PRO A 33 -12.89 -13.37 -4.80
N GLN A 34 -13.54 -12.73 -5.77
CA GLN A 34 -13.20 -12.76 -7.19
C GLN A 34 -12.41 -11.53 -7.67
N ALA A 35 -12.22 -10.52 -6.83
CA ALA A 35 -11.51 -9.31 -7.24
C ALA A 35 -9.99 -9.53 -7.22
N ARG A 36 -9.32 -9.04 -8.27
CA ARG A 36 -7.86 -8.91 -8.27
C ARG A 36 -7.47 -7.82 -7.29
N VAL A 37 -6.61 -8.17 -6.33
CA VAL A 37 -6.16 -7.24 -5.28
C VAL A 37 -4.93 -6.48 -5.76
N ILE A 38 -4.91 -5.16 -5.51
CA ILE A 38 -3.74 -4.30 -5.72
C ILE A 38 -3.43 -3.54 -4.43
N PHE A 39 -2.30 -3.85 -3.80
CA PHE A 39 -1.78 -3.09 -2.66
C PHE A 39 -1.06 -1.82 -3.14
N LEU A 40 -1.36 -0.68 -2.54
CA LEU A 40 -0.86 0.63 -2.96
C LEU A 40 0.45 1.05 -2.29
N GLY A 41 1.11 0.14 -1.55
CA GLY A 41 2.37 0.40 -0.83
C GLY A 41 2.18 0.73 0.64
N ASP A 42 3.31 0.83 1.36
CA ASP A 42 3.41 1.13 2.79
C ASP A 42 2.61 0.15 3.66
N MET A 43 2.77 -1.13 3.33
CA MET A 43 2.14 -2.25 4.02
C MET A 43 2.90 -2.63 5.30
N ILE A 44 4.19 -2.33 5.34
CA ILE A 44 5.05 -2.53 6.52
C ILE A 44 5.20 -1.25 7.34
N ASP A 45 5.93 -1.36 8.45
CA ASP A 45 6.26 -0.27 9.36
C ASP A 45 5.05 0.31 10.14
N ARG A 46 5.35 1.12 11.16
CA ARG A 46 4.35 1.83 12.01
C ARG A 46 3.25 0.90 12.57
N GLY A 47 3.65 -0.22 13.15
CA GLY A 47 2.79 -1.05 14.02
C GLY A 47 3.35 -2.46 14.18
N PRO A 48 2.78 -3.25 15.12
CA PRO A 48 3.50 -4.39 15.69
C PRO A 48 3.63 -5.60 14.76
N ASP A 49 2.79 -5.73 13.74
CA ASP A 49 2.57 -7.00 13.05
C ASP A 49 3.12 -7.05 11.61
N SER A 50 4.12 -6.23 11.26
CA SER A 50 4.62 -6.12 9.87
C SER A 50 5.05 -7.46 9.24
N ALA A 51 5.63 -8.37 10.02
CA ALA A 51 5.95 -9.74 9.56
C ALA A 51 4.71 -10.52 9.12
N THR A 52 3.63 -10.49 9.90
CA THR A 52 2.35 -11.14 9.58
C THR A 52 1.75 -10.53 8.31
N VAL A 53 1.84 -9.22 8.16
CA VAL A 53 1.34 -8.52 6.96
C VAL A 53 2.08 -8.98 5.72
N LEU A 54 3.41 -9.05 5.77
CA LEU A 54 4.20 -9.52 4.63
C LEU A 54 3.87 -10.96 4.26
N ALA A 55 3.66 -11.84 5.25
CA ALA A 55 3.24 -13.21 5.00
C ALA A 55 1.89 -13.25 4.24
N LEU A 56 0.90 -12.50 4.71
CA LEU A 56 -0.41 -12.41 4.08
C LEU A 56 -0.36 -11.77 2.68
N VAL A 57 0.44 -10.71 2.48
CA VAL A 57 0.64 -10.10 1.16
C VAL A 57 1.28 -11.10 0.20
N ARG A 58 2.26 -11.90 0.66
CA ARG A 58 2.86 -12.98 -0.17
C ARG A 58 1.83 -14.04 -0.56
N GLU A 59 0.96 -14.44 0.36
CA GLU A 59 -0.14 -15.37 0.07
C GLU A 59 -1.10 -14.80 -0.98
N GLU A 60 -1.45 -13.52 -0.89
CA GLU A 60 -2.31 -12.86 -1.89
C GLU A 60 -1.61 -12.71 -3.25
N ILE A 61 -0.31 -12.41 -3.29
CA ILE A 61 0.47 -12.40 -4.53
C ILE A 61 0.48 -13.78 -5.17
N ALA A 62 0.62 -14.85 -4.38
CA ALA A 62 0.52 -16.23 -4.88
C ALA A 62 -0.88 -16.56 -5.45
N ARG A 63 -1.91 -15.79 -5.07
CA ARG A 63 -3.28 -15.85 -5.62
C ARG A 63 -3.52 -14.89 -6.79
N GLY A 64 -2.50 -14.14 -7.23
CA GLY A 64 -2.58 -13.21 -8.36
C GLY A 64 -2.75 -11.73 -7.99
N ALA A 65 -2.56 -11.37 -6.72
CA ALA A 65 -2.51 -9.96 -6.32
C ALA A 65 -1.26 -9.25 -6.85
N LEU A 66 -1.35 -7.94 -7.01
CA LEU A 66 -0.21 -7.06 -7.26
C LEU A 66 0.09 -6.24 -6.00
N ALA A 67 1.36 -6.07 -5.66
CA ALA A 67 1.77 -5.19 -4.59
C ALA A 67 2.71 -4.12 -5.12
N LEU A 68 2.30 -2.86 -5.02
CA LEU A 68 3.19 -1.72 -5.19
C LEU A 68 4.00 -1.56 -3.90
N ALA A 69 5.23 -1.08 -4.02
CA ALA A 69 6.04 -0.74 -2.86
C ALA A 69 5.99 0.77 -2.62
N GLY A 70 5.76 1.14 -1.37
CA GLY A 70 5.79 2.52 -0.90
C GLY A 70 7.20 2.93 -0.47
N ASN A 71 7.30 4.08 0.20
CA ASN A 71 8.59 4.55 0.70
C ASN A 71 9.10 3.70 1.87
N HIS A 72 8.21 3.09 2.65
CA HIS A 72 8.58 2.20 3.74
C HIS A 72 9.28 0.94 3.20
N GLU A 73 8.68 0.27 2.20
CA GLU A 73 9.33 -0.85 1.53
C GLU A 73 10.65 -0.45 0.84
N ALA A 74 10.72 0.73 0.23
CA ALA A 74 11.94 1.23 -0.40
C ALA A 74 13.08 1.42 0.61
N MET A 75 12.84 2.14 1.71
CA MET A 75 13.82 2.36 2.77
C MET A 75 14.25 1.04 3.42
N PHE A 76 13.31 0.11 3.57
CA PHE A 76 13.60 -1.21 4.10
C PHE A 76 14.51 -2.03 3.17
N ILE A 77 14.24 -2.03 1.86
CA ILE A 77 15.10 -2.69 0.87
C ILE A 77 16.49 -2.06 0.82
N ASP A 78 16.59 -0.73 0.92
CA ASP A 78 17.88 -0.04 0.98
C ASP A 78 18.68 -0.48 2.20
N PHE A 79 18.04 -0.61 3.37
CA PHE A 79 18.64 -1.17 4.57
C PHE A 79 19.06 -2.63 4.38
N LEU A 80 18.21 -3.45 3.77
CA LEU A 80 18.53 -4.83 3.45
C LEU A 80 19.70 -4.94 2.48
N ASN A 81 19.88 -4.03 1.53
CA ASN A 81 20.99 -4.05 0.58
C ASN A 81 22.28 -3.50 1.20
N GLN A 82 22.19 -2.38 1.91
CA GLN A 82 23.31 -1.64 2.48
C GLN A 82 22.94 -1.12 3.88
N ALA A 83 23.22 -1.91 4.92
CA ALA A 83 22.79 -1.62 6.29
C ALA A 83 23.24 -0.24 6.82
N GLU A 84 24.51 0.11 6.62
CA GLU A 84 25.06 1.37 7.12
C GLU A 84 24.53 2.62 6.40
N PRO A 85 24.50 2.67 5.06
CA PRO A 85 23.80 3.73 4.32
C PRO A 85 22.30 3.79 4.59
N GLY A 86 21.64 2.63 4.71
CA GLY A 86 20.19 2.51 4.95
C GLY A 86 19.77 2.68 6.41
N ARG A 87 20.70 2.91 7.35
CA ARG A 87 20.40 2.98 8.79
C ARG A 87 19.41 4.09 9.19
N SER A 88 19.16 5.07 8.32
CA SER A 88 18.15 6.10 8.56
C SER A 88 16.75 5.50 8.69
N TRP A 89 16.47 4.37 8.03
CA TRP A 89 15.21 3.64 8.16
C TRP A 89 14.91 3.25 9.63
N LEU A 90 15.94 2.82 10.37
CA LEU A 90 15.84 2.48 11.80
C LEU A 90 15.32 3.65 12.65
N LYS A 91 15.64 4.89 12.26
CA LYS A 91 15.23 6.10 13.00
C LYS A 91 13.79 6.50 12.76
N HIS A 92 13.19 6.03 11.67
CA HIS A 92 11.88 6.49 11.23
C HIS A 92 10.80 5.46 11.48
N SER A 93 11.05 4.17 11.19
CA SER A 93 10.04 3.11 11.38
C SER A 93 10.57 1.67 11.40
N GLY A 94 11.89 1.46 11.31
CA GLY A 94 12.45 0.11 11.22
C GLY A 94 12.45 -0.69 12.53
N PHE A 95 12.23 -0.03 13.67
CA PHE A 95 12.22 -0.69 14.98
C PHE A 95 11.02 -1.62 15.12
N GLU A 96 9.83 -1.16 14.77
CA GLU A 96 8.60 -1.96 14.81
C GLU A 96 8.69 -3.15 13.84
N MET A 97 9.27 -2.92 12.66
CA MET A 97 9.50 -3.98 11.69
C MET A 97 10.45 -5.05 12.22
N ILE A 98 11.60 -4.68 12.79
CA ILE A 98 12.54 -5.63 13.39
C ILE A 98 11.89 -6.39 14.56
N ALA A 99 11.19 -5.67 15.44
CA ALA A 99 10.49 -6.27 16.57
C ALA A 99 9.43 -7.29 16.12
N SER A 100 8.76 -7.06 14.99
CA SER A 100 7.76 -7.99 14.45
C SER A 100 8.34 -9.35 14.04
N TYR A 101 9.66 -9.45 13.85
CA TYR A 101 10.39 -10.72 13.62
C TYR A 101 10.91 -11.36 14.92
N GLY A 102 10.54 -10.83 16.09
CA GLY A 102 11.04 -11.30 17.39
C GLY A 102 12.50 -10.91 17.67
N ILE A 103 13.01 -9.91 16.94
CA ILE A 103 14.39 -9.45 17.02
C ILE A 103 14.43 -8.18 17.87
N ASP A 104 15.41 -8.06 18.80
CA ASP A 104 15.62 -6.82 19.56
C ASP A 104 16.21 -5.72 18.65
N PRO A 105 15.49 -4.62 18.36
CA PRO A 105 15.97 -3.56 17.48
C PRO A 105 17.09 -2.70 18.08
N THR A 106 17.38 -2.84 19.38
CA THR A 106 18.44 -2.10 20.09
C THR A 106 19.72 -2.90 20.26
N GLY A 107 19.63 -4.24 20.14
CA GLY A 107 20.72 -5.17 20.43
C GLY A 107 21.53 -5.54 19.20
N GLY A 108 22.33 -4.62 18.67
CA GLY A 108 23.25 -4.88 17.55
C GLY A 108 23.59 -3.64 16.74
N ASP A 109 24.61 -3.73 15.88
CA ASP A 109 24.85 -2.71 14.86
C ASP A 109 23.91 -2.92 13.65
N PRO A 110 23.80 -1.95 12.72
CA PRO A 110 22.93 -2.08 11.55
C PRO A 110 23.17 -3.36 10.72
N ALA A 111 24.41 -3.85 10.62
CA ALA A 111 24.73 -5.04 9.84
C ALA A 111 24.23 -6.32 10.51
N ASP A 112 24.40 -6.44 11.83
CA ASP A 112 23.83 -7.55 12.62
C ASP A 112 22.30 -7.58 12.49
N LEU A 113 21.64 -6.42 12.67
CA LEU A 113 20.19 -6.29 12.52
C LEU A 113 19.72 -6.74 11.12
N ARG A 114 20.41 -6.34 10.06
CA ARG A 114 20.12 -6.75 8.69
C ARG A 114 20.24 -8.25 8.50
N ASP A 115 21.32 -8.87 8.99
CA ASP A 115 21.59 -10.28 8.74
C ASP A 115 20.59 -11.17 9.49
N ARG A 116 20.20 -10.77 10.70
CA ARG A 116 19.10 -11.42 11.45
C ARG A 116 17.74 -11.27 10.78
N LEU A 117 17.49 -10.18 10.07
CA LEU A 117 16.27 -9.98 9.26
C LEU A 117 16.27 -10.79 7.96
N ARG A 118 17.42 -10.95 7.31
CA ARG A 118 17.53 -11.73 6.07
C ARG A 118 17.27 -13.22 6.28
N ALA A 119 17.69 -13.77 7.41
CA ALA A 119 17.51 -15.19 7.74
C ALA A 119 16.04 -15.67 7.62
N PRO A 120 15.03 -14.97 8.16
CA PRO A 120 13.63 -15.35 7.99
C PRO A 120 12.97 -14.90 6.66
N MET A 121 13.57 -13.97 5.89
CA MET A 121 12.87 -13.30 4.76
C MET A 121 13.08 -13.88 3.36
N GLY A 122 14.19 -14.58 3.10
CA GLY A 122 14.54 -15.03 1.73
C GLY A 122 14.90 -13.89 0.77
N THR A 123 15.17 -14.20 -0.51
CA THR A 123 15.82 -13.30 -1.48
C THR A 123 14.92 -12.80 -2.60
N GLU A 124 13.73 -12.23 -2.35
CA GLU A 124 13.00 -11.52 -3.42
C GLU A 124 12.20 -10.31 -2.94
N ALA A 125 12.49 -9.16 -3.55
CA ALA A 125 11.63 -7.97 -3.59
C ALA A 125 11.82 -7.28 -4.95
N VAL A 126 10.73 -7.04 -5.68
CA VAL A 126 10.69 -6.20 -6.88
C VAL A 126 9.81 -4.99 -6.58
N VAL A 127 10.27 -3.80 -6.95
CA VAL A 127 9.65 -2.52 -6.57
C VAL A 127 9.65 -1.53 -7.74
N LEU A 128 8.55 -0.79 -7.88
CA LEU A 128 8.45 0.45 -8.66
C LEU A 128 8.16 1.61 -7.70
N GLN A 129 8.85 2.75 -7.86
CA GLN A 129 8.87 3.82 -6.85
C GLN A 129 8.35 5.19 -7.33
N TRP A 130 7.77 5.92 -6.37
CA TRP A 130 7.53 7.38 -6.25
C TRP A 130 6.50 8.08 -7.16
N GLY A 131 5.75 9.00 -6.53
CA GLY A 131 4.92 10.01 -7.19
C GLY A 131 5.59 11.40 -7.23
N HIS A 132 5.19 12.23 -8.19
CA HIS A 132 5.77 13.56 -8.45
C HIS A 132 5.34 14.63 -7.43
N ARG A 133 6.20 15.61 -7.11
CA ARG A 133 5.94 16.71 -6.14
C ARG A 133 4.70 17.58 -6.41
N ASP A 134 4.22 17.60 -7.64
CA ASP A 134 3.03 18.36 -8.04
C ASP A 134 1.73 17.54 -7.92
N PHE A 135 1.84 16.29 -7.48
CA PHE A 135 0.72 15.38 -7.29
C PHE A 135 -0.27 15.96 -6.27
N GLY A 136 -1.54 16.11 -6.68
CA GLY A 136 -2.60 16.74 -5.89
C GLY A 136 -2.65 18.27 -5.94
N ARG A 137 -1.62 18.95 -6.45
CA ARG A 137 -1.58 20.43 -6.59
C ARG A 137 -2.07 20.90 -7.96
N LEU A 138 -1.77 20.13 -8.99
CA LEU A 138 -2.17 20.42 -10.36
C LEU A 138 -3.21 19.41 -10.84
N LEU A 139 -4.22 19.91 -11.57
CA LEU A 139 -5.14 19.05 -12.31
C LEU A 139 -4.38 18.38 -13.45
N ARG A 140 -4.47 17.06 -13.56
CA ARG A 140 -3.84 16.32 -14.67
C ARG A 140 -4.65 16.51 -15.96
N PRO A 141 -4.02 16.93 -17.07
CA PRO A 141 -4.70 17.12 -18.35
C PRO A 141 -4.71 15.85 -19.24
N ASP A 142 -3.98 14.81 -18.84
CA ASP A 142 -3.70 13.62 -19.66
C ASP A 142 -4.81 12.56 -19.65
N GLY A 143 -5.84 12.74 -18.83
CA GLY A 143 -6.96 11.81 -18.75
C GLY A 143 -6.67 10.51 -17.99
N LEU A 144 -5.48 10.38 -17.39
CA LEU A 144 -5.11 9.23 -16.58
C LEU A 144 -5.67 9.35 -15.16
N TRP A 145 -6.12 8.22 -14.61
CA TRP A 145 -6.47 8.09 -13.20
C TRP A 145 -5.32 7.50 -12.39
N VAL A 146 -5.11 8.03 -11.20
CA VAL A 146 -4.08 7.55 -10.27
C VAL A 146 -4.72 7.12 -8.96
N ALA A 147 -4.59 5.83 -8.64
CA ALA A 147 -4.81 5.32 -7.31
C ALA A 147 -3.55 5.50 -6.46
N HIS A 148 -3.69 6.00 -5.24
CA HIS A 148 -2.53 6.23 -4.38
C HIS A 148 -2.84 6.06 -2.89
N GLY A 149 -1.84 5.56 -2.18
CA GLY A 149 -1.70 5.66 -0.73
C GLY A 149 -0.78 6.84 -0.33
N GLN A 150 -0.16 6.74 0.84
CA GLN A 150 0.92 7.59 1.40
C GLN A 150 0.59 9.05 1.73
N ASN A 151 -0.30 9.68 0.94
CA ASN A 151 -0.81 11.01 1.24
C ASN A 151 -2.08 10.87 2.08
N VAL A 152 -1.93 11.02 3.39
CA VAL A 152 -3.04 10.97 4.35
C VAL A 152 -4.10 12.01 3.99
N VAL A 153 -5.34 11.56 3.87
CA VAL A 153 -6.53 12.38 3.65
C VAL A 153 -7.57 12.16 4.74
N ASP A 154 -8.31 13.21 5.12
CA ASP A 154 -9.36 13.12 6.15
C ASP A 154 -10.50 12.16 5.74
N LYS A 155 -10.77 12.09 4.44
CA LYS A 155 -11.79 11.21 3.86
C LYS A 155 -11.30 10.68 2.51
N ALA A 156 -11.37 9.37 2.34
CA ALA A 156 -11.08 8.72 1.06
C ALA A 156 -12.04 9.21 -0.05
N PHE A 157 -11.53 9.34 -1.26
CA PHE A 157 -12.30 9.87 -2.39
C PHE A 157 -11.84 9.34 -3.74
N ALA A 158 -12.77 9.34 -4.71
CA ALA A 158 -12.51 9.13 -6.12
C ALA A 158 -13.02 10.35 -6.91
N GLN A 159 -12.13 11.31 -7.22
CA GLN A 159 -12.52 12.55 -7.88
C GLN A 159 -11.34 13.15 -8.66
N ALA A 160 -11.66 13.76 -9.80
CA ALA A 160 -10.72 14.52 -10.61
C ALA A 160 -9.44 13.74 -10.99
N GLY A 161 -9.62 12.48 -11.43
CA GLY A 161 -8.52 11.63 -11.88
C GLY A 161 -7.71 10.99 -10.74
N ARG A 162 -8.24 10.95 -9.51
CA ARG A 162 -7.53 10.40 -8.35
C ARG A 162 -8.45 9.52 -7.52
N ILE A 163 -7.89 8.41 -7.03
CA ILE A 163 -8.48 7.55 -6.00
C ILE A 163 -7.51 7.60 -4.81
N ALA A 164 -7.90 8.30 -3.74
CA ALA A 164 -7.10 8.45 -2.52
C ALA A 164 -7.69 7.58 -1.41
N LEU A 165 -6.90 6.63 -0.90
CA LEU A 165 -7.37 5.63 0.08
C LEU A 165 -6.61 5.69 1.42
N ASP A 166 -5.53 6.45 1.52
CA ASP A 166 -4.78 6.57 2.77
C ASP A 166 -5.50 7.51 3.74
N ILE A 167 -6.23 6.94 4.70
CA ILE A 167 -6.89 7.65 5.80
C ILE A 167 -6.13 7.49 7.12
N CYS A 168 -4.82 7.21 7.06
CA CYS A 168 -3.96 6.91 8.20
C CYS A 168 -4.52 5.79 9.09
N ALA A 169 -4.74 4.62 8.49
CA ALA A 169 -5.31 3.46 9.17
C ALA A 169 -4.54 3.10 10.47
N TYR A 170 -3.21 3.24 10.47
CA TYR A 170 -2.40 3.10 11.68
C TYR A 170 -2.96 3.91 12.87
N ALA A 171 -3.22 5.20 12.68
CA ALA A 171 -3.68 6.09 13.74
C ALA A 171 -5.19 5.97 14.01
N THR A 172 -5.99 5.74 12.97
CA THR A 172 -7.45 5.78 13.07
C THR A 172 -8.09 4.45 13.47
N GLY A 173 -7.38 3.33 13.33
CA GLY A 173 -7.97 2.00 13.51
C GLY A 173 -8.84 1.53 12.34
N ARG A 174 -9.06 2.39 11.33
CA ARG A 174 -10.03 2.15 10.24
C ARG A 174 -9.31 1.89 8.92
N LEU A 175 -9.71 0.83 8.22
CA LEU A 175 -9.23 0.51 6.88
C LEU A 175 -10.07 1.24 5.84
N CYS A 176 -9.44 1.70 4.77
CA CYS A 176 -10.13 2.09 3.54
C CYS A 176 -9.68 1.24 2.35
N PHE A 177 -10.63 0.85 1.51
CA PHE A 177 -10.40 0.19 0.23
C PHE A 177 -11.34 0.76 -0.83
N ALA A 178 -10.97 0.60 -2.10
CA ALA A 178 -11.87 0.82 -3.23
C ALA A 178 -12.10 -0.47 -4.00
N LEU A 179 -13.36 -0.75 -4.33
CA LEU A 179 -13.72 -1.78 -5.29
C LEU A 179 -14.12 -1.10 -6.59
N ILE A 180 -13.61 -1.63 -7.69
CA ILE A 180 -14.06 -1.31 -9.03
C ILE A 180 -14.57 -2.60 -9.67
N ASP A 181 -15.88 -2.68 -9.94
CA ASP A 181 -16.51 -3.88 -10.47
C ASP A 181 -17.19 -3.57 -11.82
N PRO A 182 -16.68 -4.09 -12.95
CA PRO A 182 -17.30 -3.86 -14.25
C PRO A 182 -18.66 -4.53 -14.42
N ALA A 183 -19.02 -5.50 -13.56
CA ALA A 183 -20.24 -6.29 -13.67
C ALA A 183 -21.48 -5.59 -13.09
N VAL A 184 -21.32 -4.46 -12.39
CA VAL A 184 -22.43 -3.69 -11.81
C VAL A 184 -22.77 -2.45 -12.65
N PRO A 185 -23.96 -1.81 -12.46
CA PRO A 185 -24.35 -0.63 -13.22
C PRO A 185 -23.33 0.51 -13.11
N GLU A 186 -23.17 1.33 -14.16
CA GLU A 186 -22.16 2.41 -14.25
C GLU A 186 -22.12 3.33 -13.03
N THR A 187 -23.28 3.62 -12.42
CA THR A 187 -23.40 4.46 -11.22
C THR A 187 -22.87 3.81 -9.93
N GLU A 188 -22.64 2.51 -9.95
CA GLU A 188 -22.25 1.67 -8.80
C GLU A 188 -20.89 0.98 -9.02
N GLN A 189 -20.29 1.11 -10.22
CA GLN A 189 -19.03 0.45 -10.59
C GLN A 189 -17.87 0.77 -9.68
N MET A 190 -17.92 1.88 -8.92
CA MET A 190 -16.90 2.23 -7.95
C MET A 190 -17.49 2.44 -6.57
N MET A 191 -16.99 1.67 -5.61
CA MET A 191 -17.32 1.80 -4.21
C MET A 191 -16.06 2.07 -3.40
N ILE A 192 -16.09 3.09 -2.55
CA ILE A 192 -15.09 3.28 -1.50
C ILE A 192 -15.74 2.94 -0.17
N ALA A 193 -15.14 2.03 0.57
CA ALA A 193 -15.62 1.64 1.88
C ALA A 193 -14.54 1.91 2.93
N VAL A 194 -15.00 2.25 4.13
CA VAL A 194 -14.16 2.42 5.32
C VAL A 194 -14.72 1.49 6.39
N THR A 195 -13.87 0.69 7.02
CA THR A 195 -14.31 -0.19 8.10
C THR A 195 -14.83 0.62 9.29
N PRO A 196 -15.69 0.02 10.13
CA PRO A 196 -16.02 0.57 11.43
C PRO A 196 -14.76 0.97 12.21
#